data_AF-B2AI77-F1
#
_entry.id   AF-B2AI77-F1
#
_cell.length_a   1.000
_cell.length_b   1.000
_cell.length_c   1.000
_cell.angle_alpha   90.00
_cell.angle_beta   90.00
_cell.angle_gamma   90.00
#
_symmetry.space_group_name_H-M   'P 1'
#
loop_
_entity.id
_entity.type
_entity.pdbx_description
1 polymer ?
#
loop_
_entity_poly.entity_id
_entity_poly.type
_entity_poly.pdbx_seq_one_letter_code
_entity_poly.pdbx_strand_id
1 'polypeptide(L)'
;MAAQSQRMNVTASNLANADSVVSPDGQAYRAKQVVFGMAPTPGQTDIGGVQVQGVSEDPSPPRMVHNPTHPMANAQGYVVMPNVNPVEEMVNMISASRSYQANVEVLNTAKNMMLKTLTIGQ
;
A
#
# COMPACT_ATOMS: atom_id res chain seq x y z
N MET A 1 7.81 -6.42 8.85
CA MET A 1 8.49 -5.82 7.68
C MET A 1 7.80 -6.14 6.35
N ALA A 2 7.58 -7.41 6.02
CA ALA A 2 6.93 -7.82 4.76
C ALA A 2 5.57 -7.12 4.51
N ALA A 3 4.78 -6.90 5.56
CA ALA A 3 3.49 -6.24 5.44
C ALA A 3 3.57 -4.78 4.98
N GLN A 4 4.54 -4.01 5.46
CA GLN A 4 4.74 -2.61 5.04
C GLN A 4 5.38 -2.53 3.65
N SER A 5 6.26 -3.48 3.29
CA SER A 5 6.80 -3.59 1.93
C SER A 5 5.69 -3.89 0.91
N GLN A 6 4.75 -4.78 1.25
CA GLN A 6 3.60 -5.06 0.40
C GLN A 6 2.68 -3.84 0.26
N ARG A 7 2.42 -3.10 1.35
CA ARG A 7 1.68 -1.83 1.27
C ARG A 7 2.38 -0.84 0.35
N MET A 8 3.69 -0.70 0.46
CA MET A 8 4.48 0.17 -0.42
C MET A 8 4.34 -0.23 -1.90
N ASN A 9 4.45 -1.53 -2.22
CA ASN A 9 4.28 -2.04 -3.58
C ASN A 9 2.87 -1.76 -4.14
N VAL A 10 1.83 -1.93 -3.30
CA VAL A 10 0.45 -1.65 -3.70
C VAL A 10 0.23 -0.15 -3.93
N THR A 11 0.70 0.71 -3.03
CA THR A 11 0.60 2.18 -3.19
C THR A 11 1.36 2.67 -4.43
N ALA A 12 2.52 2.07 -4.73
CA ALA A 12 3.28 2.38 -5.94
C ALA A 12 2.53 1.95 -7.21
N SER A 13 1.88 0.79 -7.17
CA SER A 13 1.03 0.32 -8.28
C SER A 13 -0.18 1.24 -8.49
N ASN A 14 -0.84 1.68 -7.42
CA ASN A 14 -1.95 2.64 -7.51
C ASN A 14 -1.48 3.96 -8.12
N LEU A 15 -0.37 4.52 -7.63
CA LEU A 15 0.17 5.78 -8.13
C LEU A 15 0.58 5.69 -9.61
N ALA A 16 1.20 4.58 -10.02
CA ALA A 16 1.57 4.35 -11.42
C ALA A 16 0.36 4.25 -12.37
N ASN A 17 -0.79 3.79 -11.85
CA ASN A 17 -2.02 3.66 -12.62
C ASN A 17 -3.02 4.81 -12.36
N ALA A 18 -2.65 5.83 -11.58
CA ALA A 18 -3.57 6.89 -11.19
C ALA A 18 -4.07 7.72 -12.38
N ASP A 19 -3.23 7.90 -13.40
CA ASP A 19 -3.54 8.61 -14.64
C ASP A 19 -3.94 7.65 -15.78
N SER A 20 -4.04 6.34 -15.51
CA SER A 20 -4.35 5.34 -16.52
C SER A 20 -5.86 5.23 -16.75
N VAL A 21 -6.31 5.76 -17.87
CA VAL A 21 -7.71 5.73 -18.32
C VAL A 21 -8.18 4.35 -18.82
N VAL A 22 -7.25 3.43 -19.10
CA VAL A 22 -7.56 2.10 -19.65
C VAL A 22 -6.73 1.04 -18.94
N SER A 23 -7.38 0.13 -18.22
CA SER A 23 -6.77 -1.15 -17.85
C SER A 23 -6.85 -2.14 -19.02
N PRO A 24 -6.05 -3.22 -19.01
CA PRO A 24 -6.08 -4.26 -20.04
C PRO A 24 -7.49 -4.83 -20.32
N ASP A 25 -8.37 -4.79 -19.32
CA ASP A 25 -9.75 -5.28 -19.38
C ASP A 25 -10.76 -4.25 -19.93
N GLY A 26 -10.29 -3.09 -20.40
CA GLY A 26 -11.13 -2.01 -20.94
C GLY A 26 -11.88 -1.18 -19.89
N GLN A 27 -11.71 -1.48 -18.61
CA GLN A 27 -12.28 -0.73 -17.48
C GLN A 27 -11.23 0.20 -16.85
N ALA A 28 -11.69 1.24 -16.14
CA ALA A 28 -10.78 2.11 -15.39
C ALA A 28 -10.14 1.35 -14.22
N TYR A 29 -8.87 1.66 -13.93
CA TYR A 29 -8.15 1.05 -12.81
C TYR A 29 -8.85 1.32 -11.47
N ARG A 30 -8.93 0.31 -10.62
CA ARG A 30 -9.45 0.44 -9.25
C ARG A 30 -8.29 0.44 -8.25
N ALA A 31 -8.30 1.40 -7.35
CA ALA A 31 -7.34 1.50 -6.26
C ALA A 31 -7.33 0.21 -5.45
N LYS A 32 -6.15 -0.32 -5.18
CA LYS A 32 -5.95 -1.52 -4.39
C LYS A 32 -5.50 -1.15 -2.99
N GLN A 33 -6.06 -1.81 -1.98
CA GLN A 33 -5.72 -1.58 -0.57
C GLN A 33 -5.26 -2.90 0.07
N VAL A 34 -4.28 -2.80 0.96
CA VAL A 34 -3.77 -3.95 1.69
C VAL A 34 -4.60 -4.16 2.95
N VAL A 35 -5.18 -5.35 3.08
CA VAL A 35 -5.89 -5.76 4.29
C VAL A 35 -4.88 -6.40 5.24
N PHE A 36 -4.70 -5.76 6.39
CA PHE A 36 -3.84 -6.27 7.46
C PHE A 36 -4.61 -7.22 8.35
N GLY A 37 -3.94 -8.28 8.77
CA GLY A 37 -4.39 -9.21 9.79
C GLY A 37 -3.36 -9.39 10.88
N MET A 38 -3.84 -9.91 12.01
CA MET A 38 -2.97 -10.37 13.08
C MET A 38 -2.33 -11.70 12.69
N ALA A 39 -1.01 -11.79 12.85
CA ALA A 39 -0.27 -13.04 12.86
C ALA A 39 0.00 -13.41 14.34
N PRO A 40 -0.84 -14.25 14.96
CA PRO A 40 -0.69 -14.63 16.36
C PRO A 40 0.60 -15.41 16.57
N THR A 41 1.28 -15.14 17.68
CA THR A 41 2.47 -15.89 18.09
C THR A 41 2.01 -17.20 18.75
N PRO A 42 2.66 -18.35 18.54
CA PRO A 42 2.28 -19.59 19.22
C PRO A 42 2.24 -19.39 20.75
N GLY A 43 1.05 -19.49 21.35
CA GLY A 43 0.84 -19.29 22.79
C GLY A 43 0.37 -17.89 23.22
N GLN A 44 0.23 -16.92 22.31
CA GLN A 44 -0.38 -15.61 22.57
C GLN A 44 -1.39 -15.26 21.47
N THR A 45 -2.67 -15.27 21.83
CA THR A 45 -3.79 -14.95 20.92
C THR A 45 -4.03 -13.46 20.75
N ASP A 46 -3.64 -12.63 21.71
CA ASP A 46 -3.90 -11.17 21.70
C ASP A 46 -2.70 -10.32 21.30
N ILE A 47 -1.51 -10.93 21.21
CA ILE A 47 -0.25 -10.24 20.90
C ILE A 47 0.40 -10.95 19.72
N GLY A 48 0.42 -10.27 18.58
CA GLY A 48 0.90 -10.82 17.33
C GLY A 48 1.48 -9.74 16.41
N GLY A 49 2.28 -10.20 15.45
CA GLY A 49 2.75 -9.34 14.37
C GLY A 49 1.62 -8.96 13.42
N VAL A 50 1.91 -8.04 12.50
CA VAL A 50 0.99 -7.70 11.41
C VAL A 50 1.41 -8.44 10.14
N GLN A 51 0.46 -9.16 9.53
CA GLN A 51 0.63 -9.82 8.24
C GLN A 51 -0.41 -9.31 7.25
N VAL A 52 -0.13 -9.46 5.96
CA VAL A 52 -1.09 -9.15 4.89
C VAL A 52 -2.01 -10.34 4.71
N GLN A 53 -3.30 -10.15 4.93
CA GLN A 53 -4.32 -11.17 4.62
C GLN A 53 -4.66 -11.18 3.12
N GLY A 54 -4.60 -10.02 2.47
CA GLY A 54 -4.87 -9.91 1.04
C GLY A 54 -4.80 -8.48 0.53
N VAL A 55 -5.04 -8.33 -0.76
CA VAL A 55 -5.21 -7.04 -1.43
C VAL A 55 -6.65 -6.97 -1.91
N SER A 56 -7.41 -5.99 -1.42
CA SER A 56 -8.79 -5.74 -1.82
C SER A 56 -8.86 -4.53 -2.74
N GLU A 57 -9.78 -4.53 -3.69
CA GLU A 57 -10.08 -3.35 -4.49
C GLU A 57 -11.01 -2.40 -3.72
N ASP A 58 -10.86 -1.11 -3.96
CA ASP A 58 -11.72 -0.07 -3.39
C ASP A 58 -13.10 -0.08 -4.09
N PRO A 59 -14.21 -0.24 -3.34
CA PRO A 59 -15.55 -0.26 -3.90
C PRO A 59 -16.05 1.12 -4.37
N SER A 60 -15.32 2.20 -4.08
CA SER A 60 -15.70 3.56 -4.43
C SER A 60 -15.88 3.76 -5.94
N PRO A 61 -16.89 4.53 -6.38
CA PRO A 61 -17.14 4.74 -7.80
C PRO A 61 -15.94 5.42 -8.49
N PRO A 62 -15.65 5.06 -9.76
CA PRO A 62 -14.61 5.69 -10.55
C PRO A 62 -14.91 7.17 -10.78
N ARG A 63 -13.86 7.98 -10.94
CA ARG A 63 -13.99 9.43 -11.12
C ARG A 63 -14.37 9.73 -12.57
N MET A 64 -15.50 10.38 -12.79
CA MET A 64 -15.90 10.84 -14.12
C MET A 64 -15.38 12.25 -14.36
N VAL A 65 -14.53 12.43 -15.37
CA VAL A 65 -13.97 13.74 -15.74
C VAL A 65 -14.48 14.14 -17.11
N HIS A 66 -15.10 15.32 -17.20
CA HIS A 66 -15.57 15.84 -18.48
C HIS A 66 -14.39 16.35 -19.32
N ASN A 67 -14.04 15.61 -20.37
CA ASN A 67 -13.01 15.95 -21.34
C ASN A 67 -13.45 15.50 -22.74
N PRO A 68 -14.18 16.35 -23.49
CA PRO A 68 -14.77 16.00 -24.79
C PRO A 68 -13.73 15.83 -25.90
N THR A 69 -12.50 16.32 -25.71
CA THR A 69 -11.37 16.15 -26.64
C THR A 69 -10.61 14.84 -26.45
N HIS A 70 -10.96 14.05 -25.43
CA HIS A 70 -10.26 12.81 -25.12
C HIS A 70 -10.77 11.65 -25.99
N PRO A 71 -9.89 10.82 -26.60
CA PRO A 71 -10.30 9.73 -27.50
C PRO A 71 -11.15 8.65 -26.83
N MET A 72 -11.05 8.52 -25.50
CA MET A 72 -11.82 7.58 -24.68
C MET A 72 -13.06 8.22 -24.01
N ALA A 73 -13.46 9.42 -24.44
CA ALA A 73 -14.66 10.06 -23.91
C ALA A 73 -15.92 9.33 -24.41
N ASN A 74 -16.91 9.17 -23.52
CA ASN A 74 -18.22 8.66 -23.89
C ASN A 74 -18.98 9.66 -24.78
N ALA A 75 -20.17 9.29 -25.27
CA ALA A 75 -21.01 10.15 -26.12
C ALA A 75 -21.39 11.51 -25.50
N GLN A 76 -21.22 11.66 -24.18
CA GLN A 76 -21.49 12.88 -23.42
C GLN A 76 -20.20 13.67 -23.09
N GLY A 77 -19.02 13.23 -23.55
CA GLY A 77 -17.74 13.90 -23.30
C GLY A 77 -17.07 13.54 -21.97
N TYR A 78 -17.53 12.51 -21.26
CA TYR A 78 -16.94 12.07 -19.99
C TYR A 78 -15.95 10.92 -20.17
N VAL A 79 -14.82 11.02 -19.47
CA VAL A 79 -13.79 9.98 -19.36
C VAL A 79 -13.88 9.34 -17.98
N VAL A 80 -13.90 8.01 -17.94
CA VAL A 80 -13.83 7.24 -16.71
C VAL A 80 -12.37 7.21 -16.26
N MET A 81 -12.05 7.91 -15.18
CA MET A 81 -10.73 7.87 -14.55
C MET A 81 -10.73 6.92 -13.35
N PRO A 82 -9.55 6.37 -13.01
CA PRO A 82 -9.36 5.59 -11.79
C PRO A 82 -9.86 6.31 -10.54
N ASN A 83 -10.34 5.55 -9.56
CA ASN A 83 -10.67 6.07 -8.22
C ASN A 83 -9.44 6.27 -7.33
N VAL A 84 -8.26 6.48 -7.93
CA VAL A 84 -7.01 6.71 -7.20
C VAL A 84 -6.84 8.20 -6.94
N ASN A 85 -6.52 8.56 -5.70
CA ASN A 85 -6.10 9.92 -5.34
C ASN A 85 -4.57 9.95 -5.15
N PRO A 86 -3.79 10.56 -6.08
CA PRO A 86 -2.34 10.64 -5.97
C PRO A 86 -1.85 11.23 -4.65
N VAL A 87 -2.59 12.20 -4.09
CA VAL A 87 -2.20 12.86 -2.84
C VAL A 87 -2.27 11.87 -1.68
N GLU A 88 -3.36 11.11 -1.58
CA GLU A 88 -3.52 10.09 -0.54
C GLU A 88 -2.53 8.94 -0.70
N GLU A 89 -2.27 8.50 -1.95
CA GLU A 89 -1.29 7.45 -2.23
C GLU A 89 0.15 7.86 -1.88
N MET A 90 0.53 9.11 -2.15
CA MET A 90 1.83 9.64 -1.74
C MET A 90 1.96 9.68 -0.21
N VAL A 91 0.91 10.09 0.51
CA VAL A 91 0.89 10.08 1.98
C VAL A 91 1.00 8.65 2.50
N ASN A 92 0.26 7.71 1.92
CA ASN A 92 0.33 6.29 2.25
C ASN A 92 1.72 5.71 2.01
N MET A 93 2.38 6.07 0.91
CA MET A 93 3.74 5.64 0.58
C MET A 93 4.75 6.18 1.59
N ILE A 94 4.65 7.46 1.97
CA ILE A 94 5.50 8.07 3.01
C ILE A 94 5.30 7.36 4.35
N SER A 95 4.04 7.11 4.75
CA SER A 95 3.71 6.41 6.00
C SER A 95 4.27 4.99 6.01
N ALA A 96 4.11 4.24 4.91
CA ALA A 96 4.63 2.88 4.76
C ALA A 96 6.17 2.85 4.80
N SER A 97 6.83 3.79 4.11
CA SER A 97 8.29 3.92 4.10
C SER A 97 8.85 4.22 5.49
N ARG A 98 8.27 5.19 6.21
CA ARG A 98 8.66 5.48 7.60
C ARG A 98 8.43 4.29 8.53
N SER A 99 7.32 3.58 8.37
CA SER A 99 7.04 2.37 9.15
C SER A 99 8.05 1.25 8.85
N TYR A 100 8.48 1.09 7.59
CA TYR A 100 9.53 0.16 7.24
C TYR A 100 10.87 0.55 7.86
N GLN A 101 11.26 1.82 7.76
CA GLN A 101 12.49 2.35 8.38
C GLN A 101 12.51 2.15 9.90
N ALA A 102 11.41 2.48 10.59
CA ALA A 102 11.30 2.27 12.03
C ALA A 102 11.44 0.78 12.41
N ASN A 103 10.85 -0.13 11.63
CA ASN A 103 11.03 -1.57 11.87
C ASN A 103 12.50 -2.02 11.73
N VAL A 104 13.22 -1.49 10.73
CA VAL A 104 14.64 -1.79 10.52
C VAL A 104 15.48 -1.22 11.69
N GLU A 105 15.17 -0.02 12.15
CA GLU A 105 15.85 0.61 13.29
C GLU A 105 15.67 -0.17 14.59
N VAL A 106 14.45 -0.65 14.88
CA VAL A 106 14.17 -1.49 16.04
C VAL A 106 14.99 -2.78 16.00
N LEU A 107 15.07 -3.44 14.83
CA LEU A 107 15.89 -4.65 14.67
C LEU A 107 17.38 -4.38 14.86
N ASN A 108 17.89 -3.27 14.32
CA ASN A 108 19.28 -2.88 14.52
C ASN A 108 19.58 -2.57 15.99
N THR A 109 18.65 -1.92 16.69
CA THR A 109 18.76 -1.64 18.12
C THR A 109 18.78 -2.93 18.93
N ALA A 110 17.87 -3.86 18.65
CA ALA A 110 17.84 -5.17 19.30
C ALA A 110 19.13 -5.97 19.05
N LYS A 111 19.65 -5.96 17.81
CA LYS A 111 20.94 -6.57 17.46
C LYS A 111 22.10 -5.96 18.25
N ASN A 112 22.16 -4.63 18.33
CA ASN A 112 23.20 -3.94 19.09
C ASN A 112 23.14 -4.27 20.59
N MET A 113 21.93 -4.35 21.16
CA MET A 113 21.74 -4.77 22.55
C MET A 113 22.25 -6.21 22.77
N MET A 114 21.88 -7.16 21.90
CA MET A 114 22.36 -8.54 21.98
C MET A 114 23.89 -8.65 21.89
N LEU A 115 24.52 -7.91 20.96
CA LEU A 115 25.98 -7.89 20.83
C LEU A 115 26.65 -7.35 22.09
N LYS A 116 26.13 -6.27 22.67
CA LYS A 116 26.63 -5.71 23.93
C LYS A 116 26.48 -6.70 25.09
N THR A 117 25.36 -7.41 25.17
CA THR A 117 25.15 -8.46 26.19
C THR A 117 26.17 -9.59 26.04
N LEU A 118 26.47 -10.01 24.80
CA LEU A 118 27.47 -11.06 24.55
C LEU A 118 28.88 -10.64 24.99
N THR A 119 29.25 -9.37 24.77
CA THR A 119 30.56 -8.83 25.19
C THR A 119 30.71 -8.63 26.71
N ILE A 120 29.60 -8.60 27.47
CA ILE A 120 29.65 -8.50 28.94
C ILE A 120 29.95 -9.87 29.59
N GLY A 121 29.71 -10.97 28.86
CA GLY A 121 29.98 -12.34 29.33
C GLY A 121 31.39 -12.86 29.06
N GLN A 122 32.29 -12.03 28.52
CA GLN A 122 33.73 -12.30 28.37
C GLN A 122 34.52 -11.49 29.39
#